data_AF-A0A8X6EZL5-F1
#
_entry.id   AF-A0A8X6EZL5-F1
#
_cell.length_a   1.000
_cell.length_b   1.000
_cell.length_c   1.000
_cell.angle_alpha   90.00
_cell.angle_beta   90.00
_cell.angle_gamma   90.00
#
_symmetry.space_group_name_H-M   'P 1'
#
loop_
_entity.id
_entity.type
_entity.pdbx_description
1 polymer ?
#
loop_
_entity_poly.entity_id
_entity_poly.type
_entity_poly.pdbx_seq_one_letter_code
_entity_poly.pdbx_strand_id
1 'polypeptide(L)'
;MLSEKDNALKEVNSRLEKEKFIPENIRDDTKMKALTNFTIKEFFCIYRFLQIEDDLSVDTKRRSIDRYFMFLVKLRTGISNEFLSVLFGISDSTVSRDFNLVTDVLHDKLKLQDVFPTKDEKPASPMEQQMTFSRYKNANTLKGMIGITPNGAISFISELYSGSISDKEHFIRSKLMDRLERNDVVMADKGFLISKELEKIG
;
A
#
# COMPACT_ATOMS: atom_id res chain seq x y z
N MET A 1 -41.08 -30.04 -14.14
CA MET A 1 -40.16 -30.73 -13.23
C MET A 1 -38.67 -30.48 -13.49
N LEU A 2 -38.08 -30.75 -14.67
CA LEU A 2 -36.65 -30.38 -14.90
C LEU A 2 -36.44 -28.86 -14.95
N SER A 3 -37.29 -28.09 -15.63
CA SER A 3 -37.13 -26.63 -15.74
C SER A 3 -37.33 -25.86 -14.41
N GLU A 4 -38.15 -26.37 -13.49
CA GLU A 4 -38.38 -25.77 -12.17
C GLU A 4 -37.17 -25.97 -11.25
N LYS A 5 -36.53 -27.14 -11.30
CA LYS A 5 -35.30 -27.41 -10.55
C LYS A 5 -34.14 -26.56 -11.08
N ASP A 6 -34.02 -26.40 -12.38
CA ASP A 6 -33.00 -25.55 -12.99
C ASP A 6 -33.20 -24.06 -12.65
N ASN A 7 -34.45 -23.60 -12.60
CA ASN A 7 -34.76 -22.23 -12.18
C ASN A 7 -34.47 -22.00 -10.69
N ALA A 8 -34.83 -22.94 -9.81
CA ALA A 8 -34.52 -22.87 -8.39
C ALA A 8 -33.00 -22.86 -8.13
N LEU A 9 -32.25 -23.69 -8.86
CA LEU A 9 -30.78 -23.74 -8.75
C LEU A 9 -30.13 -22.42 -9.21
N LYS A 10 -30.63 -21.83 -10.31
CA LYS A 10 -30.18 -20.51 -10.78
C LYS A 10 -30.49 -19.42 -9.76
N GLU A 11 -31.65 -19.45 -9.13
CA GLU A 11 -32.02 -18.47 -8.09
C GLU A 11 -31.12 -18.59 -6.86
N VAL A 12 -30.89 -19.82 -6.37
CA VAL A 12 -30.01 -20.08 -5.21
C VAL A 12 -28.58 -19.63 -5.51
N ASN A 13 -28.04 -19.97 -6.69
CA ASN A 13 -26.71 -19.51 -7.08
C ASN A 13 -26.63 -17.98 -7.19
N SER A 14 -27.66 -17.33 -7.73
CA SER A 14 -27.71 -15.86 -7.79
C SER A 14 -27.73 -15.21 -6.41
N ARG A 15 -28.41 -15.82 -5.43
CA ARG A 15 -28.40 -15.35 -4.03
C ARG A 15 -27.03 -15.54 -3.39
N LEU A 16 -26.43 -16.71 -3.56
CA LEU A 16 -25.08 -17.01 -3.04
C LEU A 16 -24.03 -16.04 -3.59
N GLU A 17 -24.04 -15.72 -4.88
CA GLU A 17 -23.11 -14.74 -5.46
C GLU A 17 -23.24 -13.34 -4.83
N LYS A 18 -24.46 -12.93 -4.42
CA LYS A 18 -24.69 -11.63 -3.76
C LYS A 18 -24.22 -11.59 -2.31
N GLU A 19 -24.04 -12.75 -1.67
CA GLU A 19 -23.60 -12.85 -0.27
C GLU A 19 -22.10 -13.10 -0.12
N LYS A 20 -21.39 -13.40 -1.21
CA LYS A 20 -19.94 -13.58 -1.18
C LYS A 20 -19.21 -12.31 -0.75
N PHE A 21 -18.13 -12.50 0.00
CA PHE A 21 -17.21 -11.43 0.36
C PHE A 21 -16.26 -11.11 -0.80
N ILE A 22 -16.77 -10.36 -1.77
CA ILE A 22 -16.06 -9.92 -2.99
C ILE A 22 -16.17 -8.40 -3.16
N PRO A 23 -15.21 -7.73 -3.83
CA PRO A 23 -15.19 -6.27 -3.92
C PRO A 23 -16.44 -5.69 -4.58
N GLU A 24 -17.05 -6.38 -5.56
CA GLU A 24 -18.27 -5.91 -6.23
C GLU A 24 -19.51 -5.89 -5.33
N ASN A 25 -19.51 -6.65 -4.23
CA ASN A 25 -20.59 -6.65 -3.26
C ASN A 25 -20.44 -5.54 -2.20
N ILE A 26 -19.31 -4.83 -2.16
CA ILE A 26 -19.11 -3.69 -1.26
C ILE A 26 -19.67 -2.42 -1.92
N ARG A 27 -20.92 -2.07 -1.55
CA ARG A 27 -21.67 -0.97 -2.18
C ARG A 27 -21.54 0.40 -1.50
N ASP A 28 -20.76 0.48 -0.43
CA ASP A 28 -20.62 1.68 0.39
C ASP A 28 -19.14 2.04 0.57
N ASP A 29 -18.81 3.31 0.32
CA ASP A 29 -17.43 3.83 0.41
C ASP A 29 -16.91 3.77 1.85
N THR A 30 -17.78 3.91 2.86
CA THR A 30 -17.36 3.81 4.27
C THR A 30 -16.85 2.39 4.56
N LYS A 31 -17.59 1.37 4.13
CA LYS A 31 -17.17 -0.04 4.21
C LYS A 31 -15.91 -0.31 3.38
N MET A 32 -15.84 0.20 2.15
CA MET A 32 -14.68 -0.03 1.29
C MET A 32 -13.39 0.58 1.87
N LYS A 33 -13.48 1.78 2.44
CA LYS A 33 -12.37 2.44 3.15
C LYS A 33 -11.98 1.69 4.42
N ALA A 34 -12.95 1.18 5.19
CA ALA A 34 -12.65 0.37 6.36
C ALA A 34 -11.86 -0.90 6.00
N LEU A 35 -12.19 -1.50 4.85
CA LEU A 35 -11.57 -2.73 4.37
C LEU A 35 -10.24 -2.50 3.65
N THR A 36 -10.11 -1.46 2.81
CA THR A 36 -8.97 -1.32 1.88
C THR A 36 -8.23 0.01 1.98
N ASN A 37 -8.74 0.95 2.79
CA ASN A 37 -8.32 2.35 2.84
C ASN A 37 -8.67 3.19 1.60
N PHE A 38 -9.36 2.63 0.62
CA PHE A 38 -9.77 3.31 -0.62
C PHE A 38 -11.29 3.44 -0.71
N THR A 39 -11.76 4.50 -1.37
CA THR A 39 -13.12 4.52 -1.94
C THR A 39 -13.27 3.42 -2.97
N ILE A 40 -14.51 3.06 -3.31
CA ILE A 40 -14.82 2.10 -4.35
C ILE A 40 -14.18 2.54 -5.68
N LYS A 41 -14.29 3.83 -6.02
CA LYS A 41 -13.71 4.38 -7.27
C LYS A 41 -12.19 4.27 -7.29
N GLU A 42 -11.51 4.64 -6.20
CA GLU A 42 -10.05 4.54 -6.08
C GLU A 42 -9.59 3.09 -6.20
N PHE A 43 -10.25 2.15 -5.51
CA PHE A 43 -9.91 0.73 -5.58
C PHE A 43 -9.91 0.20 -7.01
N PHE A 44 -11.01 0.39 -7.75
CA PHE A 44 -11.11 -0.09 -9.14
C PHE A 44 -10.18 0.67 -10.08
N CYS A 45 -9.96 1.97 -9.85
CA CYS A 45 -9.05 2.78 -10.64
C CYS A 45 -7.60 2.27 -10.49
N ILE A 46 -7.15 2.05 -9.26
CA ILE A 46 -5.81 1.55 -8.97
C ILE A 46 -5.64 0.13 -9.53
N TYR A 47 -6.61 -0.77 -9.32
CA TYR A 47 -6.56 -2.13 -9.87
C TYR A 47 -6.35 -2.14 -11.39
N ARG A 48 -7.10 -1.31 -12.13
CA ARG A 48 -6.95 -1.19 -13.58
C ARG A 48 -5.63 -0.53 -13.99
N PHE A 49 -5.18 0.47 -13.23
CA PHE A 49 -3.93 1.16 -13.50
C PHE A 49 -2.72 0.23 -13.38
N LEU A 50 -2.72 -0.66 -12.38
CA LEU A 50 -1.62 -1.58 -12.12
C LEU A 50 -1.47 -2.67 -13.19
N GLN A 51 -2.53 -2.96 -13.97
CA GLN A 51 -2.52 -3.99 -15.02
C GLN A 51 -1.95 -5.33 -14.53
N ILE A 52 -2.43 -5.80 -13.38
CA ILE A 52 -1.97 -7.02 -12.69
C ILE A 52 -2.87 -8.25 -12.95
N GLU A 53 -3.87 -8.11 -13.81
CA GLU A 53 -4.88 -9.14 -14.00
C GLU A 53 -4.28 -10.44 -14.55
N ASP A 54 -3.43 -10.33 -15.57
CA ASP A 54 -2.74 -11.45 -16.20
C ASP A 54 -1.67 -12.05 -15.27
N ASP A 55 -0.93 -11.22 -14.54
CA ASP A 55 0.13 -11.66 -13.62
C ASP A 55 -0.42 -12.45 -12.43
N LEU A 56 -1.64 -12.13 -11.99
CA LEU A 56 -2.32 -12.83 -10.90
C LEU A 56 -3.16 -14.01 -11.36
N SER A 57 -3.34 -14.19 -12.68
CA SER A 57 -4.12 -15.27 -13.28
C SER A 57 -3.47 -16.66 -13.15
N VAL A 58 -2.25 -16.72 -12.61
CA VAL A 58 -1.45 -17.94 -12.50
C VAL A 58 -2.12 -18.96 -11.57
N ASP A 59 -2.45 -20.12 -12.14
CA ASP A 59 -2.65 -21.41 -11.49
C ASP A 59 -3.77 -21.52 -10.45
N THR A 60 -4.83 -20.71 -10.55
CA THR A 60 -5.99 -20.85 -9.64
C THR A 60 -7.34 -20.54 -10.29
N LYS A 61 -8.41 -21.12 -9.74
CA LYS A 61 -9.80 -20.80 -10.12
C LYS A 61 -10.28 -19.41 -9.67
N ARG A 62 -9.48 -18.64 -8.91
CA ARG A 62 -9.95 -17.40 -8.27
C ARG A 62 -9.57 -16.17 -9.10
N ARG A 63 -10.50 -15.22 -9.17
CA ARG A 63 -10.32 -13.96 -9.90
C ARG A 63 -9.17 -13.14 -9.32
N SER A 64 -8.38 -12.53 -10.19
CA SER A 64 -7.26 -11.64 -9.83
C SER A 64 -7.70 -10.50 -8.92
N ILE A 65 -8.89 -9.95 -9.16
CA ILE A 65 -9.47 -8.87 -8.34
C ILE A 65 -9.78 -9.31 -6.90
N ASP A 66 -10.21 -10.57 -6.68
CA ASP A 66 -10.50 -11.09 -5.34
C ASP A 66 -9.21 -11.28 -4.54
N ARG A 67 -8.13 -11.71 -5.21
CA ARG A 67 -6.79 -11.85 -4.61
C ARG A 67 -6.25 -10.49 -4.19
N TYR A 68 -6.34 -9.51 -5.09
CA TYR A 68 -5.94 -8.13 -4.82
C TYR A 68 -6.75 -7.51 -3.68
N PHE A 69 -8.07 -7.73 -3.67
CA PHE A 69 -8.95 -7.28 -2.59
C PHE A 69 -8.57 -7.91 -1.24
N MET A 70 -8.38 -9.23 -1.18
CA MET A 70 -7.93 -9.93 0.04
C MET A 70 -6.59 -9.41 0.54
N PHE A 71 -5.65 -9.16 -0.37
CA PHE A 71 -4.34 -8.57 -0.04
C PHE A 71 -4.50 -7.20 0.63
N LEU A 72 -5.30 -6.30 0.06
CA LEU A 72 -5.56 -4.98 0.65
C LEU A 72 -6.30 -5.08 1.99
N VAL A 73 -7.28 -5.98 2.11
CA VAL A 73 -7.98 -6.24 3.38
C VAL A 73 -7.00 -6.65 4.45
N LYS A 74 -6.10 -7.57 4.15
CA LYS A 74 -5.09 -8.02 5.11
C LYS A 74 -4.13 -6.89 5.51
N LEU A 75 -3.61 -6.13 4.54
CA LEU A 75 -2.72 -4.99 4.82
C LEU A 75 -3.39 -3.93 5.69
N ARG A 76 -4.65 -3.60 5.41
CA ARG A 76 -5.36 -2.55 6.12
C ARG A 76 -5.76 -2.98 7.53
N THR A 77 -6.30 -4.18 7.66
CA THR A 77 -6.96 -4.60 8.91
C THR A 77 -6.04 -5.36 9.85
N GLY A 78 -4.93 -5.93 9.35
CA GLY A 78 -4.06 -6.79 10.14
C GLY A 78 -4.71 -8.11 10.60
N ILE A 79 -5.85 -8.49 10.00
CA ILE A 79 -6.57 -9.72 10.35
C ILE A 79 -5.71 -10.95 10.03
N SER A 80 -5.84 -11.99 10.87
CA SER A 80 -5.08 -13.24 10.72
C SER A 80 -5.50 -14.04 9.48
N ASN A 81 -4.62 -14.96 9.05
CA ASN A 81 -4.89 -15.79 7.88
C ASN A 81 -6.09 -16.72 8.11
N GLU A 82 -6.28 -17.21 9.33
CA GLU A 82 -7.38 -18.10 9.69
C GLU A 82 -8.74 -17.41 9.50
N PHE A 83 -8.86 -16.15 9.92
CA PHE A 83 -10.08 -15.37 9.72
C PHE A 83 -10.32 -15.01 8.25
N LEU A 84 -9.27 -14.67 7.50
CA LEU A 84 -9.39 -14.43 6.05
C LEU A 84 -9.80 -15.70 5.31
N SER A 85 -9.33 -16.86 5.75
CA SER A 85 -9.73 -18.16 5.21
C SER A 85 -11.23 -18.38 5.34
N VAL A 86 -11.83 -17.97 6.46
CA VAL A 86 -13.28 -18.02 6.68
C VAL A 86 -14.01 -17.01 5.77
N LEU A 87 -13.56 -15.75 5.73
CA LEU A 87 -14.23 -14.70 4.95
C LEU A 87 -14.26 -15.01 3.44
N PHE A 88 -13.17 -15.53 2.91
CA PHE A 88 -13.04 -15.82 1.48
C PHE A 88 -13.43 -17.25 1.11
N GLY A 89 -13.74 -18.11 2.09
CA GLY A 89 -14.13 -19.50 1.88
C GLY A 89 -12.99 -20.38 1.32
N ILE A 90 -11.77 -20.16 1.81
CA ILE A 90 -10.53 -20.76 1.28
C ILE A 90 -9.66 -21.32 2.40
N SER A 91 -8.66 -22.14 2.07
CA SER A 91 -7.73 -22.64 3.09
C SER A 91 -6.74 -21.56 3.53
N ASP A 92 -6.32 -21.61 4.79
CA ASP A 92 -5.29 -20.73 5.37
C ASP A 92 -4.01 -20.70 4.53
N SER A 93 -3.55 -21.89 4.11
CA SER A 93 -2.41 -22.02 3.20
C SER A 93 -2.60 -21.28 1.86
N THR A 94 -3.83 -21.17 1.37
CA THR A 94 -4.15 -20.42 0.15
C THR A 94 -4.12 -18.92 0.40
N VAL A 95 -4.62 -18.45 1.56
CA VAL A 95 -4.47 -17.04 1.96
C VAL A 95 -3.00 -16.64 1.94
N SER A 96 -2.14 -17.46 2.54
CA SER A 96 -0.70 -17.18 2.58
C SER A 96 -0.05 -17.18 1.20
N ARG A 97 -0.37 -18.16 0.34
CA ARG A 97 0.14 -18.22 -1.04
C ARG A 97 -0.28 -17.00 -1.85
N ASP A 98 -1.56 -16.66 -1.81
CA ASP A 98 -2.11 -15.54 -2.56
C ASP A 98 -1.57 -14.20 -2.06
N PHE A 99 -1.39 -14.04 -0.75
CA PHE A 99 -0.79 -12.83 -0.18
C PHE A 99 0.65 -12.64 -0.69
N ASN A 100 1.47 -13.70 -0.68
CA ASN A 100 2.84 -13.63 -1.18
C ASN A 100 2.88 -13.38 -2.69
N LEU A 101 2.04 -14.08 -3.47
CA LEU A 101 1.93 -13.86 -4.91
C LEU A 101 1.57 -12.40 -5.25
N VAL A 102 0.55 -11.84 -4.60
CA VAL A 102 0.16 -10.44 -4.82
C VAL A 102 1.27 -9.49 -4.37
N THR A 103 1.98 -9.81 -3.29
CA THR A 103 3.15 -9.03 -2.84
C THR A 103 4.23 -9.00 -3.91
N ASP A 104 4.60 -10.15 -4.47
CA ASP A 104 5.65 -10.26 -5.48
C ASP A 104 5.27 -9.54 -6.78
N VAL A 105 4.04 -9.76 -7.26
CA VAL A 105 3.53 -9.09 -8.46
C VAL A 105 3.48 -7.57 -8.27
N LEU A 106 2.95 -7.09 -7.15
CA LEU A 106 2.91 -5.65 -6.87
C LEU A 106 4.30 -5.05 -6.68
N HIS A 107 5.21 -5.78 -6.04
CA HIS A 107 6.60 -5.37 -5.94
C HIS A 107 7.20 -5.15 -7.33
N ASP A 108 7.02 -6.08 -8.25
CA ASP A 108 7.58 -5.96 -9.61
C ASP A 108 6.93 -4.83 -10.41
N LYS A 109 5.61 -4.65 -10.31
CA LYS A 109 4.90 -3.55 -11.00
C LYS A 109 5.29 -2.18 -10.46
N LEU A 110 5.40 -2.05 -9.14
CA LEU A 110 5.70 -0.77 -8.50
C LEU A 110 7.19 -0.45 -8.55
N LYS A 111 8.06 -1.45 -8.58
CA LYS A 111 9.51 -1.27 -8.75
C LYS A 111 9.86 -0.67 -10.12
N LEU A 112 9.09 -0.98 -11.16
CA LEU A 112 9.25 -0.35 -12.49
C LEU A 112 8.87 1.14 -12.50
N GLN A 113 8.19 1.63 -11.45
CA GLN A 113 7.99 3.05 -11.21
C GLN A 113 9.09 3.61 -10.33
N ASP A 114 10.36 3.21 -10.54
CA ASP A 114 11.49 3.68 -9.75
C ASP A 114 11.66 5.21 -9.94
N VAL A 115 10.97 5.97 -9.08
CA VAL A 115 11.11 7.43 -8.98
C VAL A 115 12.47 7.79 -8.36
N PHE A 116 13.18 6.81 -7.79
CA PHE A 116 14.45 6.99 -7.11
C PHE A 116 15.62 6.51 -7.98
N PRO A 117 16.73 7.28 -8.04
CA PRO A 117 17.89 6.90 -8.84
C PRO A 117 18.50 5.59 -8.33
N THR A 118 18.81 4.68 -9.25
CA THR A 118 19.55 3.46 -8.96
C THR A 118 21.00 3.80 -8.58
N LYS A 119 21.72 2.88 -7.92
CA LYS A 119 23.11 3.13 -7.48
C LYS A 119 24.07 3.46 -8.62
N ASP A 120 23.77 2.97 -9.83
CA ASP A 120 24.59 3.15 -11.01
C ASP A 120 24.26 4.46 -11.76
N GLU A 121 23.09 5.04 -11.48
CA GLU A 121 22.64 6.32 -12.03
C GLU A 121 23.22 7.49 -11.21
N LYS A 122 24.04 8.29 -11.89
CA LYS A 122 24.72 9.45 -11.32
C LYS A 122 24.40 10.67 -12.18
N PRO A 123 24.14 11.84 -11.57
CA PRO A 123 23.98 13.07 -12.32
C PRO A 123 25.18 13.32 -13.25
N ALA A 124 24.98 13.88 -14.43
CA ALA A 124 26.08 14.15 -15.35
C ALA A 124 27.04 15.23 -14.79
N SER A 125 26.50 16.19 -14.03
CA SER A 125 27.28 17.28 -13.44
C SER A 125 28.02 16.83 -12.16
N PRO A 126 29.33 17.08 -12.04
CA PRO A 126 30.08 16.83 -10.81
C PRO A 126 29.51 17.53 -9.58
N MET A 127 28.94 18.74 -9.76
CA MET A 127 28.33 19.51 -8.67
C MET A 127 27.05 18.84 -8.17
N GLU A 128 26.20 18.36 -9.08
CA GLU A 128 24.99 17.62 -8.74
C GLU A 128 25.33 16.27 -8.12
N GLN A 129 26.38 15.60 -8.60
CA GLN A 129 26.88 14.38 -7.98
C GLN A 129 27.29 14.65 -6.53
N GLN A 130 28.08 15.69 -6.26
CA GLN A 130 28.49 16.02 -4.90
C GLN A 130 27.29 16.32 -3.99
N MET A 131 26.30 17.06 -4.50
CA MET A 131 25.09 17.41 -3.77
C MET A 131 24.18 16.21 -3.49
N THR A 132 24.06 15.28 -4.43
CA THR A 132 23.17 14.11 -4.28
C THR A 132 23.85 12.92 -3.61
N PHE A 133 25.17 12.95 -3.43
CA PHE A 133 25.91 11.84 -2.84
C PHE A 133 25.61 11.67 -1.36
N SER A 134 24.98 10.55 -1.00
CA SER A 134 24.80 10.15 0.38
C SER A 134 25.98 9.30 0.83
N ARG A 135 26.78 9.83 1.77
CA ARG A 135 27.89 9.08 2.37
C ARG A 135 27.43 7.80 3.07
N TYR A 136 26.24 7.82 3.65
CA TYR A 136 25.65 6.67 4.34
C TYR A 136 25.33 5.52 3.38
N LYS A 137 24.83 5.82 2.18
CA LYS A 137 24.48 4.82 1.16
C LYS A 137 25.61 4.55 0.15
N ASN A 138 26.67 5.36 0.19
CA ASN A 138 27.79 5.35 -0.75
C ASN A 138 27.32 5.42 -2.21
N ALA A 139 26.33 6.27 -2.49
CA ALA A 139 25.70 6.42 -3.81
C ALA A 139 25.02 7.79 -3.93
N ASN A 140 24.76 8.21 -5.17
CA ASN A 140 23.90 9.36 -5.47
C ASN A 140 22.45 8.96 -5.21
N THR A 141 21.78 9.70 -4.31
CA THR A 141 20.40 9.38 -3.92
C THR A 141 19.56 10.64 -3.85
N LEU A 142 18.24 10.45 -3.90
CA LEU A 142 17.27 11.44 -3.43
C LEU A 142 16.69 10.97 -2.10
N LYS A 143 16.28 11.91 -1.27
CA LYS A 143 15.70 11.66 0.05
C LYS A 143 14.28 12.19 0.08
N GLY A 144 13.32 11.32 0.43
CA GLY A 144 11.93 11.67 0.73
C GLY A 144 11.60 11.33 2.18
N MET A 145 10.58 11.98 2.73
CA MET A 145 10.05 11.71 4.06
C MET A 145 8.59 11.31 3.95
N ILE A 146 8.22 10.22 4.63
CA ILE A 146 6.85 9.73 4.68
C ILE A 146 6.43 9.70 6.15
N GLY A 147 5.37 10.44 6.49
CA GLY A 147 4.70 10.34 7.77
C GLY A 147 3.64 9.25 7.72
N ILE A 148 3.66 8.35 8.70
CA ILE A 148 2.71 7.24 8.80
C ILE A 148 2.02 7.35 10.17
N THR A 149 0.70 7.27 10.17
CA THR A 149 -0.11 7.23 11.40
C THR A 149 0.08 5.90 12.13
N PRO A 150 -0.25 5.79 13.43
CA PRO A 150 -0.18 4.52 14.17
C PRO A 150 -0.99 3.37 13.56
N ASN A 151 -2.01 3.67 12.74
CA ASN A 151 -2.81 2.68 12.02
C ASN A 151 -2.27 2.34 10.61
N GLY A 152 -1.04 2.74 10.30
CA GLY A 152 -0.35 2.42 9.05
C GLY A 152 -0.76 3.25 7.83
N ALA A 153 -1.62 4.26 7.99
CA ALA A 153 -1.99 5.13 6.89
C ALA A 153 -0.89 6.19 6.64
N ILE A 154 -0.59 6.47 5.37
CA ILE A 154 0.30 7.57 5.02
C ILE A 154 -0.43 8.90 5.31
N SER A 155 0.09 9.69 6.24
CA SER A 155 -0.42 11.01 6.60
C SER A 155 0.32 12.16 5.92
N PHE A 156 1.53 11.90 5.43
CA PHE A 156 2.40 12.92 4.88
C PHE A 156 3.42 12.34 3.90
N ILE A 157 3.71 13.07 2.83
CA ILE A 157 4.79 12.79 1.87
C ILE A 157 5.48 14.13 1.59
N SER A 158 6.79 14.21 1.78
CA SER A 158 7.58 15.40 1.44
C SER A 158 7.95 15.43 -0.05
N GLU A 159 8.33 16.61 -0.53
CA GLU A 159 9.16 16.70 -1.74
C GLU A 159 10.48 15.92 -1.59
N LEU A 160 11.10 15.60 -2.72
CA LEU A 160 12.40 14.95 -2.76
C LEU A 160 13.52 15.97 -2.65
N TYR A 161 14.52 15.66 -1.83
CA TYR A 161 15.71 16.48 -1.62
C TYR A 161 16.98 15.71 -2.00
N SER A 162 18.09 16.43 -2.17
CA SER A 162 19.39 15.84 -2.49
C SER A 162 19.88 14.90 -1.38
N GLY A 163 20.44 13.75 -1.74
CA GLY A 163 20.85 12.70 -0.79
C GLY A 163 21.88 13.09 0.28
N SER A 164 22.60 14.19 0.10
CA SER A 164 23.50 14.75 1.13
C SER A 164 22.79 15.51 2.25
N ILE A 165 21.49 15.80 2.10
CA ILE A 165 20.71 16.54 3.09
C ILE A 165 20.64 15.76 4.42
N SER A 166 20.89 16.46 5.52
CA SER A 166 20.74 15.87 6.85
C SER A 166 19.27 15.60 7.16
N ASP A 167 19.01 14.59 7.97
CA ASP A 167 17.66 14.24 8.44
C ASP A 167 16.93 15.41 9.10
N LYS A 168 17.64 16.15 9.94
CA LYS A 168 17.15 17.35 10.61
C LYS A 168 16.77 18.45 9.63
N GLU A 169 17.66 18.76 8.68
CA GLU A 169 17.39 19.82 7.69
C GLU A 169 16.20 19.42 6.79
N HIS A 170 16.13 18.15 6.40
CA HIS A 170 14.99 17.64 5.64
C HIS A 170 13.69 17.73 6.44
N PHE A 171 13.69 17.38 7.72
CA PHE A 171 12.52 17.52 8.60
C PHE A 171 12.00 18.96 8.64
N ILE A 172 12.89 19.93 8.82
CA ILE A 172 12.52 21.36 8.84
C ILE A 172 11.96 21.80 7.48
N ARG A 173 12.61 21.44 6.37
CA ARG A 173 12.17 21.84 5.01
C ARG A 173 10.92 21.11 4.53
N SER A 174 10.66 19.92 5.04
CA SER A 174 9.52 19.10 4.64
C SER A 174 8.17 19.76 4.98
N LYS A 175 8.15 20.71 5.92
CA LYS A 175 6.93 21.31 6.49
C LYS A 175 6.02 20.30 7.18
N LEU A 176 6.56 19.15 7.60
CA LEU A 176 5.82 18.21 8.44
C LEU A 176 5.41 18.86 9.76
N MET A 177 6.27 19.72 10.33
CA MET A 177 5.97 20.46 11.57
C MET A 177 4.71 21.31 11.48
N ASP A 178 4.42 21.89 10.31
CA ASP A 178 3.22 22.72 10.09
C ASP A 178 1.92 21.90 10.17
N ARG A 179 2.02 20.56 10.20
CA ARG A 179 0.88 19.64 10.29
C ARG A 179 0.75 18.94 11.65
N LEU A 180 1.70 19.15 12.55
CA LEU A 180 1.66 18.55 13.89
C LEU A 180 0.89 19.47 14.83
N GLU A 181 0.02 18.89 15.64
CA GLU A 181 -0.72 19.58 16.68
C GLU A 181 -0.05 19.39 18.05
N ARG A 182 -0.41 20.27 18.99
CA ARG A 182 0.08 20.17 20.37
C ARG A 182 -0.32 18.81 20.96
N ASN A 183 0.64 18.13 21.59
CA ASN A 183 0.53 16.76 22.11
C ASN A 183 0.57 15.62 21.07
N ASP A 184 0.84 15.88 19.79
CA ASP A 184 1.13 14.81 18.84
C ASP A 184 2.42 14.07 19.21
N VAL A 185 2.40 12.75 19.06
CA VAL A 185 3.57 11.89 19.32
C VAL A 185 4.22 11.52 17.99
N VAL A 186 5.43 12.01 17.76
CA VAL A 186 6.25 11.67 16.60
C VAL A 186 7.27 10.60 16.98
N MET A 187 7.26 9.48 16.27
CA MET A 187 8.27 8.44 16.39
C MET A 187 9.18 8.47 15.17
N ALA A 188 10.49 8.44 15.39
CA ALA A 188 11.51 8.39 14.35
C ALA A 188 12.64 7.44 14.76
N ASP A 189 13.52 7.11 13.81
CA ASP A 189 14.68 6.28 14.09
C ASP A 189 15.62 6.93 15.13
N LYS A 190 16.36 6.12 15.89
CA LYS A 190 17.21 6.58 17.01
C LYS A 190 18.24 7.64 16.59
N GLY A 191 18.72 7.59 15.35
CA GLY A 191 19.65 8.57 14.79
C GLY A 191 19.01 9.90 14.37
N PHE A 192 17.69 10.01 14.40
CA PHE A 192 16.93 11.14 13.88
C PHE A 192 16.74 12.22 14.96
N LEU A 193 17.76 13.08 15.10
CA LEU A 193 17.85 14.08 16.18
C LEU A 193 16.97 15.32 15.93
N ILE A 194 15.65 15.19 16.14
CA ILE A 194 14.65 16.28 15.94
C ILE A 194 13.92 16.72 17.21
N SER A 195 14.30 16.20 18.39
CA SER A 195 13.57 16.47 19.63
C SER A 195 13.48 17.97 19.95
N LYS A 196 14.56 18.73 19.70
CA LYS A 196 14.60 20.19 19.94
C LYS A 196 13.68 20.98 19.00
N GLU A 197 13.46 20.46 17.80
CA GLU A 197 12.57 21.06 16.82
C GLU A 197 11.10 20.82 17.21
N LEU A 198 10.79 19.60 17.68
CA LEU A 198 9.46 19.22 18.15
C LEU A 198 9.03 19.97 19.42
N GLU A 199 9.97 20.28 20.34
CA GLU A 199 9.71 21.08 21.55
C GLU A 199 9.07 22.46 21.25
N LYS A 200 9.22 22.98 20.02
CA LYS A 200 8.64 24.28 19.62
C LYS A 200 7.13 24.22 19.37
N ILE A 201 6.58 23.04 19.11
CA ILE A 201 5.16 22.84 18.79
C ILE A 201 4.33 22.71 20.08
N GLY A 202 4.97 22.25 21.16
CA GLY A 202 4.40 22.23 22.51
C GLY A 202 3.96 20.86 22.98
#